data_AF-A0A6N9QDJ1-F1
#
_entry.id   AF-A0A6N9QDJ1-F1
#
_cell.length_a   1.000
_cell.length_b   1.000
_cell.length_c   1.000
_cell.angle_alpha   90.00
_cell.angle_beta   90.00
_cell.angle_gamma   90.00
#
_symmetry.space_group_name_H-M   'P 1'
#
loop_
_entity.id
_entity.type
_entity.pdbx_description
1 polymer ?
#
loop_
_entity_poly.entity_id
_entity_poly.type
_entity_poly.pdbx_seq_one_letter_code
_entity_poly.pdbx_strand_id
1 'polypeptide(L)'
;MGINKKASLVGSIICLTLGVLFILTYGHESFGDKLFHWFQLPAWSNGTSGFHYSNFMGFVFVLPVFLITRNHQNDKRVEFVRRIAAILLLLITLSLVAYFIV
;
A
#
# COMPACT_ATOMS: atom_id res chain seq x y z
N MET A 1 -14.26 5.30 -21.87
CA MET A 1 -15.33 5.25 -20.84
C MET A 1 -14.65 5.41 -19.48
N GLY A 2 -14.82 6.54 -18.80
CA GLY A 2 -14.15 6.79 -17.52
C GLY A 2 -14.70 5.92 -16.40
N ILE A 3 -13.88 5.56 -15.41
CA ILE A 3 -14.34 4.88 -14.20
C ILE A 3 -15.36 5.80 -13.50
N ASN A 4 -16.53 5.27 -13.15
CA ASN A 4 -17.51 6.08 -12.44
C ASN A 4 -17.04 6.36 -11.01
N LYS A 5 -17.47 7.49 -10.45
CA LYS A 5 -17.05 7.97 -9.12
C LYS A 5 -17.29 6.95 -7.99
N LYS A 6 -18.44 6.26 -7.98
CA LYS A 6 -18.78 5.30 -6.93
C LYS A 6 -17.83 4.10 -6.97
N ALA A 7 -17.57 3.56 -8.16
CA ALA A 7 -16.62 2.48 -8.38
C ALA A 7 -15.19 2.92 -8.03
N SER A 8 -14.79 4.15 -8.40
CA SER A 8 -13.50 4.73 -8.02
C SER A 8 -13.33 4.77 -6.51
N LEU A 9 -14.33 5.26 -5.76
CA LEU A 9 -14.26 5.36 -4.30
C LEU A 9 -14.22 3.98 -3.64
N VAL A 10 -15.12 3.06 -4.03
CA VAL A 10 -15.18 1.70 -3.46
C VAL A 10 -13.89 0.94 -3.73
N GLY A 11 -13.42 0.93 -4.99
CA GLY A 11 -12.16 0.28 -5.34
C GLY A 11 -10.97 0.89 -4.61
N SER A 12 -10.94 2.23 -4.47
CA SER A 12 -9.89 2.91 -3.70
C SER A 12 -9.83 2.46 -2.25
N ILE A 13 -10.98 2.34 -1.59
CA ILE A 13 -11.04 1.91 -0.18
C ILE A 13 -10.53 0.48 -0.05
N ILE A 14 -10.97 -0.43 -0.91
CA ILE A 14 -10.52 -1.83 -0.90
C ILE A 14 -9.00 -1.90 -1.09
N CYS A 15 -8.47 -1.22 -2.10
CA CYS A 15 -7.04 -1.19 -2.37
C CYS A 15 -6.25 -0.56 -1.21
N LEU A 16 -6.75 0.51 -0.58
CA LEU A 16 -6.12 1.08 0.61
C LEU A 16 -6.10 0.11 1.78
N THR A 17 -7.22 -0.57 2.05
CA THR A 17 -7.30 -1.56 3.11
C THR A 17 -6.30 -2.68 2.87
N LEU A 18 -6.24 -3.24 1.65
CA LEU A 18 -5.27 -4.27 1.30
C LEU A 18 -3.84 -3.76 1.42
N GLY A 19 -3.52 -2.59 0.89
CA GLY A 19 -2.19 -2.00 0.99
C GLY A 19 -1.74 -1.83 2.43
N VAL A 20 -2.60 -1.28 3.29
CA VAL A 20 -2.31 -1.13 4.73
C VAL A 20 -2.12 -2.49 5.40
N LEU A 21 -2.96 -3.48 5.10
CA LEU A 21 -2.81 -4.83 5.67
C LEU A 21 -1.46 -5.45 5.34
N PHE A 22 -0.94 -5.25 4.13
CA PHE A 22 0.40 -5.74 3.81
C PHE A 22 1.48 -5.02 4.64
N ILE A 23 1.42 -3.70 4.78
CA ILE A 23 2.48 -2.89 5.39
C ILE A 23 2.45 -2.94 6.94
N LEU A 24 1.31 -3.30 7.55
CA LEU A 24 1.19 -3.32 9.01
C LEU A 24 2.11 -4.37 9.64
N THR A 25 2.98 -3.91 10.55
CA THR A 25 3.90 -4.75 11.31
C THR A 25 3.39 -4.99 12.72
N TYR A 26 3.40 -6.26 13.15
CA TYR A 26 3.06 -6.65 14.51
C TYR A 26 4.10 -7.65 15.06
N GLY A 27 4.84 -7.21 16.08
CA GLY A 27 5.99 -7.95 16.60
C GLY A 27 7.20 -7.81 15.67
N HIS A 28 7.81 -8.94 15.30
CA HIS A 28 8.98 -8.96 14.43
C HIS A 28 8.67 -9.18 12.94
N GLU A 29 7.40 -9.34 12.56
CA GLU A 29 7.02 -9.63 11.17
C GLU A 29 5.85 -8.75 10.73
N SER A 30 5.84 -8.38 9.45
CA SER A 30 4.68 -7.74 8.84
C SER A 30 3.55 -8.73 8.62
N PHE A 31 2.30 -8.26 8.59
CA PHE A 31 1.17 -9.11 8.27
C PHE A 31 1.24 -9.64 6.83
N GLY A 32 1.83 -8.86 5.90
CA GLY A 32 2.18 -9.35 4.57
C GLY A 32 3.18 -10.50 4.61
N ASP A 33 4.22 -10.43 5.44
CA ASP A 33 5.21 -11.52 5.59
C ASP A 33 4.56 -12.79 6.17
N LYS A 34 3.67 -12.64 7.16
CA LYS A 34 2.87 -13.76 7.69
C LYS A 34 1.98 -14.40 6.61
N LEU A 35 1.38 -13.58 5.75
CA LEU A 35 0.59 -14.07 4.62
C LEU A 35 1.47 -14.85 3.64
N PHE A 36 2.67 -14.36 3.31
CA PHE A 36 3.61 -15.08 2.46
C PHE A 36 4.06 -16.40 3.06
N HIS A 37 4.42 -16.41 4.35
CA HIS A 37 4.76 -17.64 5.08
C HIS A 37 3.62 -18.66 5.06
N TRP A 38 2.37 -18.22 5.18
CA TRP A 38 1.21 -19.13 5.10
C TRP A 38 1.10 -19.81 3.73
N PHE A 39 1.44 -19.09 2.65
CA PHE A 39 1.54 -19.65 1.29
C PHE A 39 2.86 -20.38 1.02
N GLN A 40 3.72 -20.59 2.02
CA GLN A 40 5.05 -21.19 1.89
C GLN A 40 5.95 -20.42 0.91
N LEU A 41 5.68 -19.12 0.72
CA LEU A 41 6.54 -18.23 -0.04
C LEU A 41 7.63 -17.68 0.89
N PRO A 42 8.90 -17.64 0.44
CA PRO A 42 9.97 -17.10 1.26
C PRO A 42 9.76 -15.60 1.48
N ALA A 43 9.76 -15.14 2.74
CA ALA A 43 9.90 -13.72 3.03
C ALA A 43 11.33 -13.27 2.70
N TRP A 44 11.47 -12.13 2.04
CA TRP A 44 12.79 -11.49 1.80
C TRP A 44 13.26 -10.63 2.98
N SER A 45 12.52 -10.67 4.08
CA SER A 45 12.86 -10.10 5.37
C SER A 45 13.26 -11.18 6.37
N ASN A 46 14.29 -10.89 7.18
CA ASN A 46 14.66 -11.64 8.37
C ASN A 46 14.13 -10.90 9.60
N GLY A 47 12.90 -11.22 10.02
CA GLY A 47 12.24 -10.51 11.10
C GLY A 47 12.07 -9.03 10.74
N THR A 48 12.60 -8.11 11.55
CA THR A 48 12.49 -6.64 11.36
C THR A 48 13.57 -6.05 10.44
N SER A 49 14.36 -6.89 9.77
CA SER A 49 15.48 -6.48 8.94
C SER A 49 15.38 -7.09 7.55
N GLY A 50 15.91 -6.43 6.53
CA GLY A 50 15.85 -6.90 5.14
C GLY A 50 14.74 -6.26 4.30
N PHE A 51 14.61 -6.73 3.05
CA PHE A 51 13.63 -6.20 2.11
C PHE A 51 12.27 -6.87 2.36
N HIS A 52 11.34 -6.13 2.95
CA HIS A 52 9.99 -6.64 3.18
C HIS A 52 9.16 -6.60 1.88
N TYR A 53 8.87 -7.77 1.30
CA TYR A 53 7.95 -7.89 0.15
C TYR A 53 6.60 -7.21 0.40
N SER A 54 6.19 -7.20 1.66
CA SER A 54 4.97 -6.58 2.09
C SER A 54 4.93 -5.06 1.86
N ASN A 55 6.07 -4.37 1.95
CA ASN A 55 6.17 -2.95 1.58
C ASN A 55 6.00 -2.74 0.08
N PHE A 56 6.59 -3.62 -0.73
CA PHE A 56 6.41 -3.60 -2.18
C PHE A 56 4.95 -3.89 -2.58
N MET A 57 4.30 -4.86 -1.95
CA MET A 57 2.87 -5.12 -2.17
C MET A 57 2.01 -3.96 -1.72
N GLY A 58 2.35 -3.32 -0.60
CA GLY A 58 1.76 -2.06 -0.17
C GLY A 58 1.79 -1.01 -1.28
N PHE A 59 2.94 -0.83 -1.92
CA PHE A 59 3.08 0.08 -3.06
C PHE A 59 2.17 -0.31 -4.23
N VAL A 60 2.14 -1.59 -4.60
CA VAL A 60 1.30 -2.13 -5.69
C VAL A 60 -0.19 -1.87 -5.46
N PHE A 61 -0.66 -1.94 -4.21
CA PHE A 61 -2.07 -1.68 -3.89
C PHE A 61 -2.38 -0.18 -3.71
N VAL A 62 -1.46 0.62 -3.17
CA VAL A 62 -1.72 2.05 -2.91
C VAL A 62 -1.52 2.91 -4.15
N LEU A 63 -0.59 2.59 -5.05
CA LEU A 63 -0.32 3.39 -6.25
C LEU A 63 -1.55 3.53 -7.17
N PRO A 64 -2.30 2.46 -7.50
CA PRO A 64 -3.51 2.56 -8.31
C PRO A 64 -4.56 3.48 -7.69
N VAL A 65 -4.67 3.54 -6.36
CA VAL A 65 -5.60 4.45 -5.67
C VAL A 65 -5.28 5.89 -6.02
N PHE A 66 -4.01 6.27 -5.92
CA PHE A 66 -3.58 7.63 -6.24
C PHE A 66 -3.81 7.97 -7.73
N LEU A 67 -3.61 7.01 -8.63
CA LEU A 67 -3.84 7.20 -10.07
C LEU A 67 -5.34 7.31 -10.43
N ILE A 68 -6.18 6.44 -9.87
CA ILE A 68 -7.63 6.40 -10.16
C ILE A 68 -8.33 7.65 -9.61
N THR A 69 -7.95 8.09 -8.39
CA THR A 69 -8.59 9.24 -7.72
C THR A 69 -8.27 10.59 -8.36
N ARG A 70 -7.18 10.71 -9.14
CA ARG A 70 -6.84 11.92 -9.91
C ARG A 70 -7.90 12.33 -10.94
N ASN A 71 -8.79 11.42 -11.34
CA ASN A 71 -9.84 11.68 -12.32
C ASN A 71 -11.09 12.37 -11.73
N HIS A 72 -11.16 12.55 -10.40
CA HIS A 72 -12.33 13.14 -9.73
C HIS A 72 -11.94 14.23 -8.72
N GLN A 73 -11.09 15.18 -9.14
CA GLN A 73 -10.46 16.19 -8.27
C GLN A 73 -11.44 17.14 -7.56
N ASN A 74 -12.64 17.35 -8.12
CA ASN A 74 -13.63 18.25 -7.54
C ASN A 74 -14.42 17.64 -6.37
N ASP A 75 -14.22 16.35 -6.06
CA ASP A 75 -14.90 15.69 -4.95
C ASP A 75 -14.03 15.64 -3.69
N LYS A 76 -14.50 16.26 -2.60
CA LYS A 76 -13.78 16.32 -1.32
C LYS A 76 -13.50 14.93 -0.70
N ARG A 77 -14.36 13.93 -0.92
CA ARG A 77 -14.18 12.57 -0.39
C ARG A 77 -13.10 11.83 -1.17
N VAL A 78 -13.12 11.95 -2.51
CA VAL A 78 -12.05 11.41 -3.36
C VAL A 78 -10.73 12.09 -3.04
N GLU A 79 -10.74 13.41 -2.84
CA GLU A 79 -9.56 14.17 -2.47
C GLU A 79 -8.94 13.69 -1.16
N PHE A 80 -9.78 13.43 -0.15
CA PHE A 80 -9.33 12.88 1.12
C PHE A 80 -8.64 11.51 0.95
N VAL A 81 -9.26 10.60 0.19
CA VAL A 81 -8.69 9.28 -0.13
C VAL A 81 -7.35 9.41 -0.88
N ARG A 82 -7.27 10.34 -1.84
CA ARG A 82 -6.04 10.62 -2.61
C ARG A 82 -4.91 11.12 -1.72
N ARG A 83 -5.21 11.99 -0.74
CA ARG A 83 -4.22 12.48 0.23
C ARG A 83 -3.68 11.37 1.11
N ILE A 84 -4.55 10.49 1.61
CA ILE A 84 -4.14 9.30 2.38
C ILE A 84 -3.21 8.43 1.52
N ALA A 85 -3.62 8.13 0.27
CA ALA A 85 -2.79 7.33 -0.64
C ALA A 85 -1.43 7.98 -0.91
N ALA A 86 -1.38 9.31 -1.09
CA ALA A 86 -0.13 10.04 -1.30
C ALA A 86 0.80 9.96 -0.08
N ILE A 87 0.27 10.12 1.13
CA ILE A 87 1.05 10.00 2.38
C ILE A 87 1.59 8.57 2.51
N LEU A 88 0.75 7.55 2.28
CA LEU A 88 1.19 6.15 2.34
C LEU A 88 2.26 5.85 1.30
N LEU A 89 2.11 6.31 0.05
CA LEU A 89 3.15 6.15 -0.98
C LEU A 89 4.47 6.81 -0.58
N LEU A 90 4.43 8.00 0.00
CA LEU A 90 5.63 8.67 0.50
C LEU A 90 6.30 7.83 1.59
N LEU A 91 5.55 7.36 2.59
CA LEU A 91 6.08 6.54 3.69
C LEU A 91 6.68 5.22 3.19
N ILE A 92 5.98 4.53 2.28
CA ILE A 92 6.49 3.29 1.66
C ILE A 92 7.77 3.57 0.88
N THR A 93 7.80 4.65 0.09
CA THR A 93 9.00 5.03 -0.69
C THR A 93 10.17 5.35 0.23
N LEU A 94 9.96 6.11 1.31
CA LEU A 94 11.00 6.40 2.29
C LEU A 94 11.52 5.12 2.97
N SER A 95 10.62 4.19 3.30
CA SER A 95 11.02 2.89 3.86
C SER A 95 11.85 2.07 2.87
N LEU A 96 11.45 2.02 1.59
CA LEU A 96 12.20 1.32 0.54
C LEU A 96 13.56 1.97 0.29
N VAL A 97 13.64 3.29 0.26
CA VAL A 97 14.90 4.03 0.07
C VAL A 97 15.83 3.84 1.27
N ALA A 98 15.31 3.90 2.50
CA ALA A 98 16.11 3.67 3.70
C ALA A 98 16.81 2.30 3.68
N TYR A 99 16.15 1.28 3.14
CA TYR A 99 16.76 -0.04 2.95
C TYR A 99 17.96 -0.04 1.99
N PHE A 100 17.99 0.81 0.97
CA PHE A 100 19.13 0.87 0.04
C PHE A 100 20.29 1.73 0.57
N ILE A 101 20.08 2.50 1.64
CA ILE A 101 21.08 3.41 2.22
C ILE A 101 21.77 2.81 3.44
N VAL A 102 21.09 1.90 4.16
CA VAL A 102 21.57 1.22 5.38
C VAL A 102 22.02 -0.20 5.05
#